data_AF-F8P1E6-F1
#
_entry.id   AF-F8P1E6-F1
#
_cell.length_a   1.000
_cell.length_b   1.000
_cell.length_c   1.000
_cell.angle_alpha   90.00
_cell.angle_beta   90.00
_cell.angle_gamma   90.00
#
_symmetry.space_group_name_H-M   'P 1'
#
loop_
_entity.id
_entity.type
_entity.pdbx_description
1 polymer ?
#
loop_
_entity_poly.entity_id
_entity_poly.type
_entity_poly.pdbx_seq_one_letter_code
_entity_poly.pdbx_strand_id
1 'polypeptide(L)'
;MAYVATTLVLGFSAQPEMNLYDALIVMYLLTFSWLAITFSLPQYNRFKRGSAAVKILSVIQSYMVFACGFSILATIDNFGMQPQCNRVLVVAIFGRFSLFDKGRTVFLVALSVATILYTGFTINDYCALIFGRCQCSRRHGRTQRNSSNGLAPSFFDRFHIPQNNAKPNIPAFPVIHHANVDGRVVLTVIVIFIISALCILNTELLRHYNHIGPEDESWAFGQILPMFLTLLPLVNTVRAFKEYGFGTKHNHKERIVGPSTPHVLRTTSGRSSDLHTQPDDEMVDSGGDDEVN
;
A
#
# COMPACT_ATOMS: atom_id res chain seq x y z
N MET A 1 13.60 -5.81 5.61
CA MET A 1 14.23 -5.59 6.94
C MET A 1 15.22 -6.68 7.29
N ALA A 2 14.83 -7.96 7.29
CA ALA A 2 15.76 -9.07 7.56
C ALA A 2 17.04 -8.97 6.71
N TYR A 3 16.94 -8.82 5.39
CA TYR A 3 18.10 -8.65 4.51
C TYR A 3 19.01 -7.47 4.87
N VAL A 4 18.46 -6.31 5.24
CA VAL A 4 19.28 -5.16 5.68
C VAL A 4 20.05 -5.53 6.94
N ALA A 5 19.37 -6.13 7.92
CA ALA A 5 20.01 -6.54 9.17
C ALA A 5 21.07 -7.61 8.90
N THR A 6 20.78 -8.63 8.10
CA THR A 6 21.72 -9.69 7.73
C THR A 6 22.94 -9.13 7.01
N THR A 7 22.76 -8.24 6.02
CA THR A 7 23.88 -7.62 5.29
C THR A 7 24.72 -6.72 6.19
N LEU A 8 24.09 -5.97 7.11
CA LEU A 8 24.84 -5.16 8.08
C LEU A 8 25.60 -6.03 9.08
N VAL A 9 25.00 -7.12 9.56
CA VAL A 9 25.64 -8.03 10.52
C VAL A 9 26.79 -8.81 9.87
N LEU A 10 26.55 -9.43 8.70
CA LEU A 10 27.55 -10.25 8.02
C LEU A 10 28.63 -9.41 7.32
N GLY A 11 28.26 -8.26 6.77
CA GLY A 11 29.18 -7.38 6.04
C GLY A 11 30.11 -6.57 6.95
N PHE A 12 29.70 -6.31 8.21
CA PHE A 12 30.48 -5.53 9.17
C PHE A 12 30.90 -6.34 10.41
N SER A 13 30.84 -7.66 10.34
CA SER A 13 31.42 -8.54 11.35
C SER A 13 32.95 -8.41 11.36
N ALA A 14 33.59 -8.74 12.48
CA ALA A 14 35.06 -8.78 12.58
C ALA A 14 35.69 -9.77 11.59
N GLN A 15 34.92 -10.79 11.19
CA GLN A 15 35.24 -11.72 10.11
C GLN A 15 34.12 -11.60 9.07
N PRO A 16 34.25 -10.72 8.07
CA PRO A 16 33.17 -10.48 7.12
C PRO A 16 33.02 -11.70 6.20
N GLU A 17 31.94 -12.47 6.36
CA GLU A 17 31.67 -13.64 5.52
C GLU A 17 31.13 -13.25 4.13
N MET A 18 30.66 -12.01 3.99
CA MET A 18 29.98 -11.53 2.78
C MET A 18 30.95 -10.82 1.83
N ASN A 19 30.96 -11.23 0.56
CA ASN A 19 31.75 -10.56 -0.47
C ASN A 19 31.10 -9.23 -0.89
N LEU A 20 31.89 -8.28 -1.41
CA LEU A 20 31.38 -7.01 -1.93
C LEU A 20 30.40 -7.23 -3.08
N TYR A 21 30.68 -8.21 -3.94
CA TYR A 21 29.78 -8.60 -5.04
C TYR A 21 28.38 -8.96 -4.51
N ASP A 22 28.29 -9.80 -3.47
CA ASP A 22 27.01 -10.18 -2.86
C ASP A 22 26.32 -8.98 -2.23
N ALA A 23 27.08 -8.11 -1.55
CA ALA A 23 26.54 -6.91 -0.94
C ALA A 23 25.94 -5.96 -1.97
N LEU A 24 26.57 -5.84 -3.15
CA LEU A 24 26.02 -5.07 -4.27
C LEU A 24 24.74 -5.71 -4.82
N ILE A 25 24.68 -7.03 -5.00
CA ILE A 25 23.44 -7.71 -5.39
C ILE A 25 22.34 -7.42 -4.37
N VAL A 26 22.61 -7.59 -3.08
CA VAL A 26 21.62 -7.30 -2.04
C VAL A 26 21.20 -5.83 -2.08
N MET A 27 22.12 -4.89 -2.32
CA MET A 27 21.79 -3.48 -2.51
C MET A 27 20.83 -3.25 -3.69
N TYR A 28 21.03 -3.92 -4.84
CA TYR A 28 20.10 -3.86 -5.98
C TYR A 28 18.72 -4.40 -5.60
N LEU A 29 18.66 -5.55 -4.92
CA LEU A 29 17.41 -6.17 -4.47
C LEU A 29 16.66 -5.27 -3.47
N LEU A 30 17.38 -4.67 -2.52
CA LEU A 30 16.84 -3.74 -1.55
C LEU A 30 16.34 -2.46 -2.21
N THR A 31 17.06 -1.93 -3.19
CA THR A 31 16.65 -0.75 -3.96
C THR A 31 15.36 -1.03 -4.72
N PHE A 32 15.25 -2.21 -5.35
CA PHE A 32 14.04 -2.62 -6.03
C PHE A 32 12.85 -2.76 -5.08
N SER A 33 13.05 -3.43 -3.94
CA SER A 33 12.03 -3.56 -2.90
C SER A 33 11.60 -2.19 -2.36
N TRP A 34 12.55 -1.26 -2.14
CA TRP A 34 12.27 0.10 -1.70
C TRP A 34 11.44 0.88 -2.72
N LEU A 35 11.76 0.79 -4.01
CA LEU A 35 10.98 1.44 -5.06
C LEU A 35 9.54 0.90 -5.11
N ALA A 36 9.38 -0.43 -5.07
CA ALA A 36 8.07 -1.07 -5.06
C ALA A 36 7.21 -0.60 -3.87
N ILE A 37 7.80 -0.49 -2.68
CA ILE A 37 7.13 0.03 -1.48
C ILE A 37 6.78 1.51 -1.66
N THR A 38 7.72 2.32 -2.13
CA THR A 38 7.53 3.77 -2.30
C THR A 38 6.39 4.08 -3.28
N PHE A 39 6.26 3.32 -4.37
CA PHE A 39 5.20 3.52 -5.33
C PHE A 39 3.85 2.88 -4.94
N SER A 40 3.87 1.80 -4.16
CA SER A 40 2.63 1.16 -3.69
C SER A 40 2.01 1.85 -2.48
N LEU A 41 2.79 2.53 -1.64
CA LEU A 41 2.30 3.16 -0.41
C LEU A 41 1.26 4.28 -0.64
N PRO A 42 1.43 5.19 -1.62
CA PRO A 42 0.40 6.18 -1.96
C PRO A 42 -0.92 5.53 -2.42
N GLN A 43 -0.82 4.43 -3.17
CA GLN A 43 -1.99 3.68 -3.64
C GLN A 43 -2.71 3.00 -2.47
N TYR A 44 -1.94 2.34 -1.58
CA TYR A 44 -2.48 1.73 -0.35
C TYR A 44 -3.22 2.75 0.52
N ASN A 45 -2.66 3.96 0.67
CA ASN A 45 -3.26 5.05 1.43
C ASN A 45 -4.59 5.56 0.85
N ARG A 46 -4.81 5.42 -0.47
CA ARG A 46 -6.03 5.85 -1.14
C ARG A 46 -7.18 4.86 -0.93
N PHE A 47 -6.90 3.57 -0.96
CA PHE A 47 -7.93 2.52 -0.95
C PHE A 47 -8.33 2.06 0.46
N LYS A 48 -7.37 1.97 1.38
CA LYS A 48 -7.64 1.60 2.76
C LYS A 48 -7.32 2.83 3.61
N ARG A 49 -8.14 3.15 4.62
CA ARG A 49 -7.71 4.02 5.73
C ARG A 49 -6.56 3.31 6.42
N GLY A 50 -5.36 3.41 5.84
CA GLY A 50 -4.20 2.65 6.24
C GLY A 50 -3.86 2.97 7.69
N SER A 51 -3.57 1.92 8.46
CA SER A 51 -3.10 2.09 9.82
C SER A 51 -1.80 2.92 9.80
N ALA A 52 -1.70 3.90 10.71
CA ALA A 52 -0.51 4.74 10.82
C ALA A 52 0.76 3.89 11.01
N ALA A 53 0.63 2.73 11.66
CA ALA A 53 1.69 1.75 11.84
C ALA A 53 2.33 1.29 10.53
N VAL A 54 1.55 0.91 9.51
CA VAL A 54 2.10 0.44 8.22
C VAL A 54 2.91 1.54 7.54
N LYS A 55 2.45 2.79 7.61
CA LYS A 55 3.18 3.93 7.06
C LYS A 55 4.50 4.15 7.79
N ILE A 56 4.48 4.19 9.13
CA ILE A 56 5.68 4.37 9.95
C ILE A 56 6.69 3.24 9.68
N LEU A 57 6.23 1.99 9.64
CA LEU A 57 7.09 0.83 9.34
C LEU A 57 7.71 0.94 7.94
N SER A 58 6.96 1.36 6.93
CA SER A 58 7.51 1.56 5.58
C SER A 58 8.56 2.68 5.52
N VAL A 59 8.38 3.75 6.31
CA VAL A 59 9.34 4.84 6.41
C VAL A 59 10.62 4.38 7.09
N ILE A 60 10.51 3.71 8.24
CA ILE A 60 11.66 3.13 8.96
C ILE A 60 12.41 2.16 8.05
N GLN A 61 11.68 1.27 7.36
CA GLN A 61 12.28 0.32 6.43
C GLN A 61 13.06 1.02 5.31
N SER A 62 12.53 2.11 4.75
CA SER A 62 13.20 2.85 3.69
C SER A 62 14.49 3.51 4.16
N TYR A 63 14.50 4.12 5.35
CA TYR A 63 15.72 4.68 5.93
C TYR A 63 16.78 3.62 6.24
N MET A 64 16.35 2.43 6.67
CA MET A 64 17.26 1.31 6.89
C MET A 64 17.90 0.83 5.57
N VAL A 65 17.16 0.83 4.46
CA VAL A 65 17.71 0.55 3.12
C VAL A 65 18.73 1.61 2.72
N PHE A 66 18.43 2.90 2.89
CA PHE A 66 19.38 3.98 2.61
C PHE A 66 20.64 3.88 3.46
N ALA A 67 20.49 3.67 4.77
CA ALA A 67 21.61 3.51 5.69
C ALA A 67 22.51 2.34 5.27
N CYS A 68 21.92 1.19 4.91
CA CYS A 68 22.66 0.04 4.40
C CYS A 68 23.43 0.37 3.11
N GLY A 69 22.78 1.02 2.15
CA GLY A 69 23.42 1.47 0.91
C GLY A 69 24.58 2.43 1.17
N PHE A 70 24.40 3.41 2.05
CA PHE A 70 25.45 4.34 2.46
C PHE A 70 26.60 3.62 3.12
N SER A 71 26.33 2.70 4.05
CA SER A 71 27.37 1.93 4.74
C SER A 71 28.22 1.13 3.76
N ILE A 72 27.59 0.36 2.85
CA ILE A 72 28.33 -0.45 1.84
C ILE A 72 29.15 0.45 0.91
N LEU A 73 28.57 1.53 0.38
CA LEU A 73 29.27 2.45 -0.52
C LEU A 73 30.38 3.23 0.19
N ALA A 74 30.22 3.52 1.48
CA ALA A 74 31.22 4.21 2.29
C ALA A 74 32.40 3.30 2.65
N THR A 75 32.21 1.98 2.76
CA THR A 75 33.27 1.03 3.13
C THR A 75 33.77 0.18 1.98
N ILE A 76 33.40 0.51 0.74
CA ILE A 76 33.67 -0.31 -0.45
C ILE A 76 35.13 -0.74 -0.63
N ASP A 77 36.07 0.12 -0.23
CA ASP A 77 37.51 -0.16 -0.37
C ASP A 77 38.00 -1.27 0.57
N ASN A 78 37.35 -1.40 1.73
CA ASN A 78 37.73 -2.33 2.79
C ASN A 78 36.66 -3.41 3.02
N PHE A 79 35.67 -3.51 2.14
CA PHE A 79 34.53 -4.39 2.33
C PHE A 79 34.89 -5.85 1.98
N GLY A 80 34.50 -6.80 2.83
CA GLY A 80 34.65 -8.24 2.60
C GLY A 80 36.04 -8.80 2.95
N MET A 81 36.23 -10.11 2.71
CA MET A 81 37.48 -10.82 3.05
C MET A 81 38.67 -10.47 2.14
N GLN A 82 38.42 -9.96 0.94
CA GLN A 82 39.46 -9.74 -0.08
C GLN A 82 39.38 -8.32 -0.66
N PRO A 83 39.72 -7.28 0.12
CA PRO A 83 39.61 -5.88 -0.31
C PRO A 83 40.44 -5.57 -1.56
N GLN A 84 41.54 -6.29 -1.79
CA GLN A 84 42.37 -6.16 -2.99
C GLN A 84 41.63 -6.52 -4.29
N CYS A 85 40.68 -7.46 -4.25
CA CYS A 85 39.91 -7.88 -5.42
C CYS A 85 38.84 -6.86 -5.79
N ASN A 86 38.42 -6.01 -4.85
CA ASN A 86 37.34 -5.05 -5.07
C ASN A 86 37.71 -4.03 -6.17
N ARG A 87 38.99 -3.67 -6.33
CA ARG A 87 39.42 -2.67 -7.33
C ARG A 87 39.14 -3.07 -8.78
N VAL A 88 39.01 -4.37 -9.05
CA VAL A 88 38.74 -4.91 -10.40
C VAL A 88 37.23 -4.95 -10.68
N LEU A 89 36.40 -4.68 -9.67
CA LEU A 89 34.96 -4.86 -9.75
C LEU A 89 34.36 -3.75 -10.62
N VAL A 90 33.79 -4.16 -11.75
CA VAL A 90 33.16 -3.27 -12.72
C VAL A 90 31.66 -3.27 -12.47
N VAL A 91 31.08 -2.11 -12.25
CA VAL A 91 29.62 -1.95 -12.19
C VAL A 91 29.13 -1.47 -13.53
N ALA A 92 28.12 -2.16 -14.05
CA ALA A 92 27.46 -1.79 -15.27
C ALA A 92 26.13 -1.10 -14.96
N ILE A 93 26.04 0.19 -15.28
CA ILE A 93 24.76 0.91 -15.40
C ILE A 93 24.73 1.53 -16.78
N PHE A 94 24.09 0.88 -17.75
CA PHE A 94 24.08 1.28 -19.18
C PHE A 94 25.47 1.36 -19.87
N GLY A 95 26.55 1.01 -19.17
CA GLY A 95 27.92 1.04 -19.68
C GLY A 95 28.90 0.51 -18.63
N ARG A 96 30.14 0.21 -19.02
CA ARG A 96 31.18 -0.27 -18.09
C ARG A 96 31.76 0.91 -17.32
N PHE A 97 31.53 0.97 -16.02
CA PHE A 97 32.12 1.98 -15.14
C PHE A 97 32.99 1.31 -14.08
N SER A 98 34.22 1.81 -13.90
CA SER A 98 35.05 1.43 -12.75
C SER A 98 34.39 1.97 -11.49
N LEU A 99 34.00 1.06 -10.60
CA LEU A 99 33.26 1.37 -9.38
C LEU A 99 34.09 2.26 -8.43
N PHE A 100 35.41 2.09 -8.45
CA PHE A 100 36.32 2.62 -7.44
C PHE A 100 36.67 4.10 -7.60
N ASP A 101 36.87 4.60 -8.83
CA ASP A 101 37.33 5.98 -8.99
C ASP A 101 36.19 6.99 -8.97
N LYS A 102 35.27 6.85 -9.92
CA LYS A 102 34.17 7.80 -10.13
C LYS A 102 32.82 7.22 -9.74
N GLY A 103 32.68 5.90 -9.84
CA GLY A 103 31.43 5.19 -9.54
C GLY A 103 30.95 5.48 -8.13
N ARG A 104 31.78 5.22 -7.12
CA ARG A 104 31.45 5.43 -5.70
C ARG A 104 30.89 6.82 -5.41
N THR A 105 31.60 7.87 -5.85
CA THR A 105 31.15 9.26 -5.63
C THR A 105 29.82 9.53 -6.33
N VAL A 106 29.66 9.09 -7.59
CA VAL A 106 28.41 9.25 -8.33
C VAL A 106 27.25 8.53 -7.62
N PHE A 107 27.47 7.29 -7.16
CA PHE A 107 26.47 6.52 -6.43
C PHE A 107 26.11 7.14 -5.08
N LEU A 108 27.09 7.62 -4.31
CA LEU A 108 26.83 8.30 -3.03
C LEU A 108 26.02 9.59 -3.23
N VAL A 109 26.36 10.37 -4.25
CA VAL A 109 25.61 11.58 -4.63
C VAL A 109 24.19 11.21 -5.05
N ALA A 110 24.02 10.21 -5.92
CA ALA A 110 22.72 9.74 -6.35
C ALA A 110 21.86 9.22 -5.19
N LEU A 111 22.44 8.43 -4.27
CA LEU A 111 21.77 7.91 -3.08
C LEU A 111 21.37 9.03 -2.11
N SER A 112 22.22 10.04 -1.97
CA SER A 112 21.93 11.25 -1.17
C SER A 112 20.75 12.04 -1.75
N VAL A 113 20.76 12.29 -3.06
CA VAL A 113 19.65 12.96 -3.74
C VAL A 113 18.36 12.15 -3.61
N ALA A 114 18.41 10.83 -3.82
CA ALA A 114 17.25 9.96 -3.65
C ALA A 114 16.70 9.99 -2.21
N THR A 115 17.58 9.98 -1.20
CA THR A 115 17.20 10.07 0.21
C THR A 115 16.53 11.41 0.52
N ILE A 116 17.06 12.54 0.02
CA ILE A 116 16.49 13.87 0.22
C ILE A 116 15.11 13.97 -0.45
N LEU A 117 14.99 13.53 -1.70
CA LEU A 117 13.70 13.54 -2.43
C LEU A 117 12.66 12.67 -1.72
N TYR A 118 13.04 11.45 -1.32
CA TYR A 118 12.17 10.56 -0.56
C TYR A 118 11.72 11.18 0.76
N THR A 119 12.64 11.82 1.49
CA THR A 119 12.35 12.52 2.75
C THR A 119 11.37 13.68 2.50
N GLY A 120 11.59 14.48 1.47
CA GLY A 120 10.70 15.58 1.09
C GLY A 120 9.29 15.11 0.73
N PHE A 121 9.17 14.04 -0.07
CA PHE A 121 7.87 13.44 -0.40
C PHE A 121 7.17 12.90 0.85
N THR A 122 7.91 12.19 1.71
CA THR A 122 7.38 11.66 2.97
C THR A 122 6.89 12.79 3.87
N ILE A 123 7.68 13.84 4.08
CA ILE A 123 7.28 14.99 4.91
C ILE A 123 6.03 15.66 4.34
N ASN A 124 5.96 15.89 3.03
CA ASN A 124 4.78 16.51 2.39
C ASN A 124 3.50 15.67 2.63
N ASP A 125 3.59 14.35 2.44
CA ASP A 125 2.48 13.43 2.66
C ASP A 125 2.02 13.41 4.13
N TYR A 126 2.97 13.42 5.08
CA TYR A 126 2.65 13.46 6.52
C TYR A 126 2.11 14.83 6.95
N CYS A 127 2.67 15.93 6.45
CA CYS A 127 2.18 17.27 6.69
C CYS A 127 0.75 17.43 6.18
N ALA A 128 0.42 16.92 4.99
CA ALA A 128 -0.95 16.96 4.48
C ALA A 128 -1.95 16.24 5.41
N LEU A 129 -1.54 15.14 6.04
CA LEU A 129 -2.38 14.42 7.01
C LEU A 129 -2.56 15.20 8.32
N ILE A 130 -1.51 15.84 8.83
CA ILE A 130 -1.54 16.60 10.08
C ILE A 130 -2.29 17.93 9.89
N PHE A 131 -1.92 18.71 8.88
CA PHE A 131 -2.53 20.03 8.60
C PHE A 131 -3.91 19.94 7.95
N GLY A 132 -4.21 18.87 7.18
CA GLY A 132 -5.53 18.66 6.61
C GLY A 132 -6.63 18.49 7.67
N ARG A 133 -6.29 17.92 8.83
CA ARG A 133 -7.21 17.86 9.99
C ARG A 133 -7.53 19.25 10.56
N CYS A 134 -6.61 20.20 10.46
CA CYS A 134 -6.85 21.57 10.91
C CYS A 134 -7.77 22.36 9.96
N GLN A 135 -7.77 22.07 8.65
CA GLN A 135 -8.59 22.83 7.70
C GLN A 135 -10.08 22.46 7.72
N CYS A 136 -10.44 21.19 7.95
CA CYS A 136 -11.87 20.81 8.04
C CYS A 136 -12.57 21.39 9.27
N SER A 137 -11.84 21.60 10.38
CA SER A 137 -12.40 22.22 11.59
C SER A 137 -12.82 23.68 11.37
N ARG A 138 -12.15 24.42 10.48
CA ARG A 138 -12.48 25.83 10.21
C ARG A 138 -13.71 26.05 9.32
N ARG A 139 -14.18 25.04 8.58
CA ARG A 139 -15.37 25.21 7.71
C ARG A 139 -16.71 24.92 8.38
N HIS A 140 -16.75 24.24 9.53
CA HIS A 140 -18.01 24.02 10.26
C HIS A 140 -18.43 25.17 11.18
N GLY A 141 -17.53 26.13 11.48
CA GLY A 141 -17.85 27.28 12.33
C GLY A 141 -18.51 28.48 11.64
N ARG A 142 -18.77 28.45 10.33
CA ARG A 142 -19.24 29.62 9.57
C ARG A 142 -20.67 29.57 9.03
N THR A 143 -21.42 28.49 9.27
CA THR A 143 -22.82 28.35 8.82
C THR A 143 -23.80 28.18 9.99
N GLN A 144 -23.59 28.90 11.09
CA GLN A 144 -24.59 29.02 12.15
C GLN A 144 -24.62 30.43 12.75
N ARG A 145 -24.52 31.46 11.90
CA ARG A 145 -24.70 32.86 12.32
C ARG A 145 -25.36 33.65 11.21
N ASN A 146 -26.64 33.34 10.97
CA ASN A 146 -27.66 34.25 10.42
C ASN A 146 -29.01 33.52 10.26
N SER A 147 -29.54 33.00 11.37
CA SER A 147 -30.98 32.71 11.49
C SER A 147 -31.47 33.12 12.87
N SER A 148 -31.13 34.35 13.25
CA SER A 148 -31.78 35.10 14.31
C SER A 148 -32.44 36.29 13.63
N ASN A 149 -33.70 36.08 13.21
CA ASN A 149 -34.77 37.06 13.06
C ASN A 149 -36.00 36.32 12.55
N GLY A 150 -36.80 35.76 13.46
CA GLY A 150 -38.05 35.10 13.11
C GLY A 150 -38.70 34.38 14.30
N LEU A 151 -39.44 35.15 15.09
CA LEU A 151 -40.40 34.69 16.11
C LEU A 151 -41.26 33.49 15.64
N ALA A 152 -41.29 32.41 16.42
CA ALA A 152 -42.50 31.75 16.94
C ALA A 152 -42.11 30.50 17.77
N PRO A 153 -42.55 30.36 19.03
CA PRO A 153 -42.36 29.14 19.79
C PRO A 153 -43.46 28.14 19.40
N SER A 154 -43.15 27.18 18.53
CA SER A 154 -44.05 26.07 18.25
C SER A 154 -43.91 24.98 19.32
N PHE A 155 -45.01 24.81 20.04
CA PHE A 155 -45.43 23.88 21.11
C PHE A 155 -45.12 22.36 20.94
N PHE A 156 -44.21 21.95 20.06
CA PHE A 156 -43.94 20.53 19.77
C PHE A 156 -42.65 19.97 20.40
N ASP A 157 -42.22 20.54 21.53
CA ASP A 157 -41.06 20.09 22.29
C ASP A 157 -41.43 19.06 23.38
N ARG A 158 -42.33 18.12 23.06
CA ARG A 158 -42.78 17.05 23.97
C ARG A 158 -43.10 15.74 23.26
N PHE A 159 -42.22 15.30 22.37
CA PHE A 159 -42.14 13.88 22.03
C PHE A 159 -40.72 13.38 22.28
N HIS A 160 -40.48 12.99 23.54
CA HIS A 160 -39.42 12.05 23.88
C HIS A 160 -39.73 10.73 23.19
N ILE A 161 -39.14 10.50 22.02
CA ILE A 161 -39.07 9.16 21.44
C ILE A 161 -38.07 8.39 22.31
N PRO A 162 -38.49 7.29 22.97
CA PRO A 162 -37.58 6.45 23.73
C PRO A 162 -36.49 5.93 22.79
N GLN A 163 -35.25 6.27 23.12
CA GLN A 163 -34.04 5.82 22.44
C GLN A 163 -33.83 4.34 22.78
N ASN A 164 -34.62 3.46 22.17
CA ASN A 164 -34.39 2.03 22.21
C ASN A 164 -33.06 1.76 21.49
N ASN A 165 -32.05 1.35 22.23
CA ASN A 165 -30.68 1.05 21.80
C ASN A 165 -30.56 -0.17 20.88
N ALA A 166 -31.61 -0.52 20.14
CA ALA A 166 -31.53 -1.50 19.07
C ALA A 166 -30.89 -0.79 17.87
N LYS A 167 -29.56 -0.87 17.75
CA LYS A 167 -28.85 -0.57 16.49
C LYS A 167 -29.56 -1.40 15.40
N PRO A 168 -30.27 -0.79 14.45
CA PRO A 168 -30.84 -1.56 13.36
C PRO A 168 -29.68 -2.22 12.63
N ASN A 169 -29.72 -3.56 12.51
CA ASN A 169 -28.88 -4.34 11.61
C ASN A 169 -29.26 -3.94 10.18
N ILE A 170 -28.85 -2.74 9.76
CA ILE A 170 -28.90 -2.35 8.36
C ILE A 170 -27.84 -3.21 7.70
N PRO A 171 -28.22 -4.18 6.84
CA PRO A 171 -27.24 -4.97 6.11
C PRO A 171 -26.34 -3.98 5.38
N ALA A 172 -25.04 -4.03 5.66
CA ALA A 172 -24.08 -3.14 5.05
C ALA A 172 -24.15 -3.37 3.54
N PHE A 173 -24.84 -2.48 2.83
CA PHE A 173 -24.90 -2.54 1.38
C PHE A 173 -23.46 -2.53 0.88
N PRO A 174 -23.06 -3.52 0.06
CA PRO A 174 -21.70 -3.56 -0.47
C PRO A 174 -21.50 -2.29 -1.27
N VAL A 175 -20.66 -1.39 -0.76
CA VAL A 175 -20.31 -0.17 -1.47
C VAL A 175 -19.53 -0.61 -2.70
N ILE A 176 -20.19 -0.63 -3.86
CA ILE A 176 -19.57 -0.98 -5.13
C ILE A 176 -18.58 0.13 -5.46
N HIS A 177 -17.32 -0.08 -5.14
CA HIS A 177 -16.24 0.81 -5.52
C HIS A 177 -15.93 0.62 -7.00
N HIS A 178 -16.43 1.53 -7.84
CA HIS A 178 -15.95 1.65 -9.20
C HIS A 178 -14.47 2.03 -9.17
N ALA A 179 -13.61 1.07 -9.50
CA ALA A 179 -12.19 1.31 -9.69
C ALA A 179 -12.01 2.23 -10.89
N ASN A 180 -12.02 3.54 -10.66
CA ASN A 180 -11.61 4.49 -11.68
C ASN A 180 -10.11 4.30 -11.85
N VAL A 181 -9.72 3.59 -12.91
CA VAL A 181 -8.31 3.34 -13.24
C VAL A 181 -7.70 4.69 -13.62
N ASP A 182 -7.14 5.35 -12.60
CA ASP A 182 -6.44 6.61 -12.73
C ASP A 182 -5.21 6.35 -13.62
N GLY A 183 -5.07 7.11 -14.70
CA GLY A 183 -3.92 6.97 -15.62
C GLY A 183 -2.58 7.08 -14.89
N ARG A 184 -2.55 7.75 -13.73
CA ARG A 184 -1.40 7.80 -12.82
C ARG A 184 -0.98 6.40 -12.34
N VAL A 185 -1.93 5.53 -11.98
CA VAL A 185 -1.63 4.17 -11.51
C VAL A 185 -0.99 3.36 -12.63
N VAL A 186 -1.54 3.45 -13.84
CA VAL A 186 -0.98 2.76 -15.02
C VAL A 186 0.44 3.25 -15.31
N LEU A 187 0.66 4.57 -15.30
CA LEU A 187 2.00 5.15 -15.46
C LEU A 187 2.97 4.67 -14.38
N THR A 188 2.55 4.62 -13.12
CA THR A 188 3.38 4.10 -12.03
C THR A 188 3.77 2.65 -12.25
N VAL A 189 2.83 1.79 -12.69
CA VAL A 189 3.12 0.38 -13.00
C VAL A 189 4.13 0.26 -14.14
N ILE A 190 3.98 1.06 -15.20
CA ILE A 190 4.93 1.09 -16.33
C ILE A 190 6.33 1.52 -15.86
N VAL A 191 6.41 2.57 -15.03
CA VAL A 191 7.69 3.04 -14.48
C VAL A 191 8.35 1.98 -13.60
N ILE A 192 7.58 1.32 -12.72
CA ILE A 192 8.08 0.20 -11.92
C ILE A 192 8.62 -0.89 -12.84
N PHE A 193 7.87 -1.28 -13.87
CA PHE A 193 8.27 -2.33 -14.81
C PHE A 193 9.59 -1.98 -15.54
N ILE A 194 9.72 -0.76 -16.07
CA ILE A 194 10.94 -0.31 -16.75
C ILE A 194 12.12 -0.33 -15.78
N ILE A 195 11.97 0.23 -14.57
CA ILE A 195 13.04 0.23 -13.59
C ILE A 195 13.40 -1.20 -13.17
N SER A 196 12.41 -2.09 -13.02
CA SER A 196 12.65 -3.51 -12.72
C SER A 196 13.50 -4.19 -13.79
N ALA A 197 13.13 -4.02 -15.06
CA ALA A 197 13.86 -4.59 -16.18
C ALA A 197 15.30 -4.06 -16.25
N LEU A 198 15.49 -2.76 -15.98
CA LEU A 198 16.81 -2.15 -15.90
C LEU A 198 17.63 -2.71 -14.74
N CYS A 199 17.04 -2.90 -13.56
CA CYS A 199 17.73 -3.52 -12.43
C CYS A 199 18.18 -4.94 -12.76
N ILE A 200 17.28 -5.77 -13.31
CA ILE A 200 17.59 -7.15 -13.71
C ILE A 200 18.72 -7.16 -14.74
N LEU A 201 18.62 -6.32 -15.78
CA LEU A 201 19.66 -6.21 -16.80
C LEU A 201 21.01 -5.79 -16.20
N ASN A 202 21.02 -4.84 -15.26
CA ASN A 202 22.24 -4.40 -14.59
C ASN A 202 22.83 -5.50 -13.70
N THR A 203 22.00 -6.31 -13.03
CA THR A 203 22.47 -7.47 -12.25
C THR A 203 23.10 -8.52 -13.15
N GLU A 204 22.50 -8.84 -14.30
CA GLU A 204 23.08 -9.78 -15.26
C GLU A 204 24.36 -9.24 -15.91
N LEU A 205 24.41 -7.95 -16.25
CA LEU A 205 25.63 -7.31 -16.75
C LEU A 205 26.74 -7.32 -15.69
N LEU A 206 26.40 -7.07 -14.42
CA LEU A 206 27.33 -7.16 -13.30
C LEU A 206 27.90 -8.58 -13.19
N ARG A 207 27.03 -9.60 -13.27
CA ARG A 207 27.43 -11.01 -13.28
C ARG A 207 28.36 -11.33 -14.44
N HIS A 208 27.99 -10.90 -15.65
CA HIS A 208 28.73 -11.18 -16.87
C HIS A 208 30.13 -10.56 -16.85
N TYR A 209 30.29 -9.33 -16.36
CA TYR A 209 31.58 -8.65 -16.40
C TYR A 209 32.56 -9.08 -15.31
N ASN A 210 32.08 -9.54 -14.16
CA ASN A 210 32.94 -9.86 -13.01
C ASN A 210 33.44 -11.32 -13.00
N HIS A 211 33.20 -12.11 -14.05
CA HIS A 211 33.72 -13.48 -14.27
C HIS A 211 33.73 -14.32 -12.99
N ILE A 212 32.52 -14.61 -12.52
CA ILE A 212 32.28 -15.37 -11.31
C ILE A 212 32.82 -16.79 -11.47
N GLY A 213 33.61 -17.24 -10.50
CA GLY A 213 34.18 -18.59 -10.50
C GLY A 213 33.07 -19.67 -10.45
N PRO A 214 33.39 -20.93 -10.80
CA PRO A 214 32.40 -22.02 -10.77
C PRO A 214 31.83 -22.30 -9.37
N GLU A 215 32.50 -21.83 -8.32
CA GLU A 215 32.12 -21.99 -6.91
C GLU A 215 30.90 -21.12 -6.56
N ASP A 216 30.83 -19.95 -7.18
CA ASP A 216 29.80 -18.95 -7.00
C ASP A 216 28.61 -19.16 -7.97
N GLU A 217 28.68 -20.12 -8.92
CA GLU A 217 27.51 -20.55 -9.72
C GLU A 217 26.40 -21.16 -8.86
N SER A 218 26.74 -21.65 -7.66
CA SER A 218 25.80 -22.20 -6.68
C SER A 218 24.81 -21.16 -6.14
N TRP A 219 25.06 -19.87 -6.33
CA TRP A 219 24.24 -18.77 -5.84
C TRP A 219 23.02 -18.42 -6.71
N ALA A 220 22.53 -19.37 -7.51
CA ALA A 220 21.26 -19.25 -8.26
C ALA A 220 20.04 -18.89 -7.38
N PHE A 221 20.12 -19.15 -6.07
CA PHE A 221 19.07 -18.78 -5.11
C PHE A 221 18.84 -17.26 -5.02
N GLY A 222 19.91 -16.46 -5.18
CA GLY A 222 19.83 -15.00 -5.20
C GLY A 222 19.05 -14.44 -6.39
N GLN A 223 18.94 -15.18 -7.50
CA GLN A 223 18.14 -14.81 -8.69
C GLN A 223 16.67 -15.26 -8.56
N ILE A 224 16.43 -16.39 -7.90
CA ILE A 224 15.08 -16.94 -7.68
C ILE A 224 14.27 -16.02 -6.75
N LEU A 225 14.91 -15.43 -5.75
CA LEU A 225 14.24 -14.63 -4.73
C LEU A 225 13.58 -13.32 -5.24
N PRO A 226 14.24 -12.46 -6.04
CA PRO A 226 13.57 -11.33 -6.69
C PRO A 226 12.44 -11.77 -7.63
N MET A 227 12.58 -12.93 -8.29
CA MET A 227 11.48 -13.51 -9.05
C MET A 227 10.28 -13.81 -8.14
N PHE A 228 10.47 -14.45 -6.99
CA PHE A 228 9.37 -14.67 -6.04
C PHE A 228 8.79 -13.37 -5.46
N LEU A 229 9.64 -12.40 -5.13
CA LEU A 229 9.22 -11.09 -4.61
C LEU A 229 8.44 -10.26 -5.63
N THR A 230 8.66 -10.47 -6.93
CA THR A 230 7.89 -9.83 -8.00
C THR A 230 6.67 -10.64 -8.40
N LEU A 231 6.78 -11.97 -8.46
CA LEU A 231 5.67 -12.84 -8.84
C LEU A 231 4.52 -12.77 -7.84
N LEU A 232 4.78 -12.78 -6.53
CA LEU A 232 3.70 -12.82 -5.53
C LEU A 232 2.80 -11.57 -5.60
N PRO A 233 3.35 -10.33 -5.58
CA PRO A 233 2.54 -9.14 -5.84
C PRO A 233 1.89 -9.15 -7.21
N LEU A 234 2.58 -9.62 -8.26
CA LEU A 234 2.02 -9.68 -9.61
C LEU A 234 0.82 -10.61 -9.69
N VAL A 235 0.90 -11.81 -9.13
CA VAL A 235 -0.20 -12.79 -9.07
C VAL A 235 -1.38 -12.20 -8.30
N ASN A 236 -1.14 -11.55 -7.17
CA ASN A 236 -2.21 -10.88 -6.42
C ASN A 236 -2.85 -9.73 -7.21
N THR A 237 -2.04 -8.98 -7.95
CA THR A 237 -2.52 -7.89 -8.80
C THR A 237 -3.35 -8.44 -9.96
N VAL A 238 -2.90 -9.52 -10.62
CA VAL A 238 -3.62 -10.18 -11.71
C VAL A 238 -4.92 -10.83 -11.20
N ARG A 239 -4.91 -11.45 -10.02
CA ARG A 239 -6.12 -11.99 -9.39
C ARG A 239 -7.13 -10.89 -9.06
N ALA A 240 -6.68 -9.81 -8.42
CA ALA A 240 -7.51 -8.64 -8.18
C ALA A 240 -8.04 -8.07 -9.51
N PHE A 241 -7.20 -8.00 -10.53
CA PHE A 241 -7.59 -7.52 -11.85
C PHE A 241 -8.67 -8.40 -12.49
N LYS A 242 -8.55 -9.72 -12.36
CA LYS A 242 -9.52 -10.70 -12.87
C LYS A 242 -10.84 -10.65 -12.11
N GLU A 243 -10.78 -10.46 -10.80
CA GLU A 243 -11.94 -10.43 -9.91
C GLU A 243 -12.73 -9.12 -10.02
N TYR A 244 -12.04 -7.97 -10.06
CA TYR A 244 -12.67 -6.66 -10.13
C TYR A 244 -12.87 -6.15 -11.57
N GLY A 245 -12.14 -6.72 -12.54
CA GLY A 245 -12.26 -6.45 -13.98
C GLY A 245 -11.89 -5.02 -14.42
N PHE A 246 -11.58 -4.85 -15.71
CA PHE A 246 -11.90 -3.59 -16.39
C PHE A 246 -13.43 -3.57 -16.46
N GLY A 247 -14.09 -3.10 -15.40
CA GLY A 247 -15.54 -3.06 -15.33
C GLY A 247 -16.09 -2.59 -16.68
N THR A 248 -16.73 -3.51 -17.41
CA THR A 248 -17.42 -3.18 -18.65
C THR A 248 -18.33 -2.05 -18.24
N LYS A 249 -18.20 -0.87 -18.88
CA LYS A 249 -19.05 0.29 -18.62
C LYS A 249 -20.49 -0.19 -18.75
N HIS A 250 -21.08 -0.63 -17.64
CA HIS A 250 -22.48 -0.92 -17.58
C HIS A 250 -23.06 0.46 -17.69
N ASN A 251 -23.49 0.80 -18.90
CA ASN A 251 -24.26 2.00 -19.15
C ASN A 251 -25.51 1.81 -18.28
N HIS A 252 -25.40 2.23 -17.03
CA HIS A 252 -26.52 2.40 -16.15
C HIS A 252 -27.20 3.62 -16.71
N LYS A 253 -27.94 3.37 -17.80
CA LYS A 253 -29.02 4.20 -18.25
C LYS A 253 -30.06 4.01 -17.15
N GLU A 254 -29.83 4.67 -16.03
CA GLU A 254 -30.88 5.02 -15.10
C GLU A 254 -31.93 5.68 -15.98
N ARG A 255 -32.93 4.90 -16.37
CA ARG A 255 -34.24 5.46 -16.60
C ARG A 255 -34.57 6.07 -15.25
N ILE A 256 -34.37 7.38 -15.16
CA ILE A 256 -35.04 8.22 -14.18
C ILE A 256 -36.52 7.91 -14.38
N VAL A 257 -37.02 6.92 -13.63
CA VAL A 257 -38.44 6.74 -13.45
C VAL A 257 -38.81 7.96 -12.64
N GLY A 258 -39.29 8.98 -13.36
CA GLY A 258 -39.78 10.20 -12.76
C GLY A 258 -40.74 9.84 -11.63
N PRO A 259 -40.75 10.63 -10.54
CA PRO A 259 -41.62 10.36 -9.40
C PRO A 259 -43.04 10.18 -9.91
N SER A 260 -43.53 8.95 -9.84
CA SER A 260 -44.94 8.66 -10.09
C SER A 260 -45.69 9.45 -9.04
N THR A 261 -46.38 10.49 -9.49
CA THR A 261 -47.22 11.35 -8.68
C THR A 261 -48.18 10.44 -7.90
N PRO A 262 -48.23 10.52 -6.57
CA PRO A 262 -49.17 9.72 -5.81
C PRO A 262 -50.58 10.16 -6.20
N HIS A 263 -51.27 9.34 -6.96
CA HIS A 263 -52.71 9.46 -7.09
C HIS A 263 -53.31 9.27 -5.70
N VAL A 264 -53.81 10.36 -5.14
CA VAL A 264 -54.66 10.41 -3.95
C VAL A 264 -55.95 9.66 -4.28
N LEU A 265 -55.94 8.34 -4.06
CA LEU A 265 -57.14 7.52 -4.04
C LEU A 265 -57.78 7.67 -2.67
N ARG A 266 -58.70 8.63 -2.62
CA ARG A 266 -59.69 8.83 -1.57
C ARG A 266 -60.64 7.64 -1.58
N THR A 267 -60.41 6.64 -0.72
CA THR A 267 -61.40 5.60 -0.40
C THR A 267 -61.80 5.71 1.06
N THR A 268 -62.96 6.33 1.23
CA THR A 268 -64.03 6.10 2.21
C THR A 268 -63.83 4.98 3.24
N SER A 269 -63.93 5.38 4.51
CA SER A 269 -64.89 4.89 5.51
C SER A 269 -65.37 3.44 5.36
N GLY A 270 -64.95 2.57 6.26
CA GLY A 270 -65.42 1.19 6.36
C GLY A 270 -65.05 0.57 7.71
N ARG A 271 -65.78 0.98 8.74
CA ARG A 271 -65.94 0.34 10.05
C ARG A 271 -66.27 -1.16 9.88
N SER A 272 -65.53 -2.07 10.51
CA SER A 272 -66.12 -3.26 11.13
C SER A 272 -65.17 -3.91 12.14
N SER A 273 -65.78 -4.26 13.26
CA SER A 273 -65.23 -4.88 14.45
C SER A 273 -64.89 -6.37 14.28
N ASP A 274 -64.16 -6.86 15.28
CA ASP A 274 -64.32 -8.14 15.97
C ASP A 274 -63.30 -9.28 15.77
N LEU A 275 -63.03 -9.86 16.94
CA LEU A 275 -62.71 -11.26 17.27
C LEU A 275 -61.31 -11.77 16.91
N HIS A 276 -60.41 -11.88 17.90
CA HIS A 276 -60.27 -13.01 18.86
C HIS A 276 -59.85 -14.31 18.17
N THR A 277 -58.70 -14.85 18.57
CA THR A 277 -58.43 -16.28 18.89
C THR A 277 -56.90 -16.51 18.93
N GLN A 278 -56.35 -16.58 20.14
CA GLN A 278 -55.23 -17.47 20.55
C GLN A 278 -55.81 -18.91 20.54
N PRO A 279 -55.08 -20.05 20.40
CA PRO A 279 -53.70 -20.26 20.85
C PRO A 279 -52.87 -21.35 20.10
N ASP A 280 -51.68 -21.59 20.67
CA ASP A 280 -50.92 -22.85 20.77
C ASP A 280 -50.05 -23.41 19.64
N ASP A 281 -48.94 -23.99 20.14
CA ASP A 281 -48.09 -25.07 19.63
C ASP A 281 -47.04 -24.77 18.53
N GLU A 282 -45.74 -24.91 18.86
CA GLU A 282 -45.05 -26.21 18.79
C GLU A 282 -43.58 -26.13 19.26
N MET A 283 -43.18 -27.16 20.00
CA MET A 283 -41.81 -27.52 20.39
C MET A 283 -40.97 -28.00 19.20
N VAL A 284 -39.68 -27.66 19.15
CA VAL A 284 -38.54 -28.52 18.70
C VAL A 284 -37.29 -27.91 19.36
N ASP A 285 -36.74 -28.42 20.46
CA ASP A 285 -35.99 -29.65 20.74
C ASP A 285 -34.62 -29.80 20.03
N SER A 286 -33.60 -29.89 20.90
CA SER A 286 -32.33 -30.62 20.85
C SER A 286 -31.40 -30.60 19.63
N GLY A 287 -30.12 -30.33 19.94
CA GLY A 287 -29.05 -31.27 19.58
C GLY A 287 -27.83 -30.67 18.90
N GLY A 288 -26.63 -30.97 19.43
CA GLY A 288 -25.42 -31.03 18.64
C GLY A 288 -24.16 -30.51 19.33
N ASP A 289 -23.56 -31.38 20.14
CA ASP A 289 -22.16 -31.38 20.55
C ASP A 289 -21.19 -31.55 19.36
N ASP A 290 -19.89 -31.58 19.66
CA ASP A 290 -18.69 -31.93 18.87
C ASP A 290 -17.76 -30.70 18.68
N GLU A 291 -16.77 -30.43 19.54
CA GLU A 291 -15.55 -31.22 19.79
C GLU A 291 -14.77 -31.51 18.49
N VAL A 292 -13.53 -31.01 18.38
CA VAL A 292 -12.34 -31.64 17.78
C VAL A 292 -11.18 -30.62 17.82
N ASN A 293 -10.17 -30.98 18.64
CA ASN A 293 -8.73 -30.61 18.68
C ASN A 293 -8.21 -29.35 17.98
#